data_AF-Q939L1-F1
#
_entry.id   AF-Q939L1-F1
#
_cell.length_a   1.000
_cell.length_b   1.000
_cell.length_c   1.000
_cell.angle_alpha   90.00
_cell.angle_beta   90.00
_cell.angle_gamma   90.00
#
_symmetry.space_group_name_H-M   'P 1'
#
loop_
_entity.id
_entity.type
_entity.pdbx_description
1 polymer ?
#
loop_
_entity_poly.entity_id
_entity_poly.type
_entity_poly.pdbx_seq_one_letter_code
_entity_poly.pdbx_strand_id
1 'polypeptide(L)'
;MSSKWITSLFKSVVLTAALVSPFAASAFTEGTDYMVLEKPIPNADKTLIKVFSYACPFCYKYDKAVTGPVSDKVADLVAFTPFHLETKGEYGKQASEVFAVMIAKDQAAGISLFDAKSQFKKAKFAYYTAYHDKKERWSDGKD
;
A
#
# COMPACT_ATOMS: atom_id res chain seq x y z
N MET A 1 -29.77 -58.18 17.53
CA MET A 1 -29.13 -56.85 17.44
C MET A 1 -30.15 -55.86 16.89
N SER A 2 -30.64 -54.96 17.75
CA SER A 2 -31.78 -54.07 17.45
C SER A 2 -31.35 -52.88 16.56
N SER A 3 -32.16 -52.54 15.55
CA SER A 3 -31.95 -51.43 14.60
C SER A 3 -31.83 -50.05 15.24
N LYS A 4 -32.12 -49.94 16.55
CA LYS A 4 -31.96 -48.74 17.38
C LYS A 4 -30.49 -48.34 17.59
N TRP A 5 -29.56 -49.29 17.51
CA TRP A 5 -28.13 -49.00 17.68
C TRP A 5 -27.49 -48.33 16.46
N ILE A 6 -27.92 -48.74 15.26
CA ILE A 6 -27.42 -48.19 13.99
C ILE A 6 -27.94 -46.76 13.80
N THR A 7 -29.20 -46.48 14.15
CA THR A 7 -29.78 -45.13 14.03
C THR A 7 -29.22 -44.11 15.02
N SER A 8 -28.66 -44.56 16.15
CA SER A 8 -28.03 -43.67 17.14
C SER A 8 -26.62 -43.21 16.70
N LEU A 9 -25.84 -44.06 16.03
CA LEU A 9 -24.51 -43.66 15.53
C LEU A 9 -24.60 -42.69 14.34
N PHE A 10 -25.59 -42.85 13.45
CA PHE A 10 -25.72 -41.98 12.28
C PHE A 10 -26.21 -40.56 12.60
N LYS A 11 -26.95 -40.36 13.70
CA LYS A 11 -27.38 -39.01 14.12
C LYS A 11 -26.27 -38.22 14.82
N SER A 12 -25.27 -38.90 15.40
CA SER A 12 -24.20 -38.22 16.14
C SER A 12 -22.99 -37.85 15.27
N VAL A 13 -22.84 -38.45 14.09
CA VAL A 13 -21.69 -38.19 13.19
C VAL A 13 -21.98 -37.05 12.19
N VAL A 14 -23.25 -36.82 11.83
CA VAL A 14 -23.60 -35.76 10.86
C VAL A 14 -23.59 -34.36 11.50
N LEU A 15 -23.75 -34.24 12.82
CA LEU A 15 -23.85 -32.94 13.50
C LEU A 15 -22.49 -32.35 13.94
N THR A 16 -21.42 -33.13 13.96
CA THR A 16 -20.07 -32.67 14.33
C THR A 16 -19.19 -32.28 13.14
N ALA A 17 -19.57 -32.65 11.91
CA ALA A 17 -18.82 -32.28 10.70
C ALA A 17 -19.07 -30.83 10.22
N ALA A 18 -20.07 -30.13 10.75
CA ALA A 18 -20.44 -28.78 10.30
C ALA A 18 -19.78 -27.63 11.10
N LEU A 19 -19.01 -27.93 12.15
CA LEU A 19 -18.47 -26.91 13.08
C LEU A 19 -16.97 -26.62 12.90
N VAL A 20 -16.30 -27.21 11.90
CA VAL A 20 -14.85 -27.08 11.70
C VAL A 20 -14.48 -26.55 10.33
N SER A 21 -15.27 -25.60 9.82
CA SER A 21 -14.80 -24.72 8.76
C SER A 21 -14.76 -23.32 9.35
N PRO A 22 -13.60 -22.83 9.83
CA PRO A 22 -13.43 -21.40 9.93
C PRO A 22 -13.57 -20.90 8.49
N PHE A 23 -14.75 -20.40 8.15
CA PHE A 23 -14.91 -19.54 7.00
C PHE A 23 -14.02 -18.33 7.29
N ALA A 24 -12.75 -18.42 6.91
CA ALA A 24 -11.93 -17.25 6.67
C ALA A 24 -12.54 -16.59 5.43
N ALA A 25 -13.68 -15.94 5.63
CA ALA A 25 -14.32 -15.12 4.62
C ALA A 25 -13.43 -13.90 4.46
N SER A 26 -12.42 -14.02 3.58
CA SER A 26 -11.74 -12.86 3.05
C SER A 26 -12.79 -12.08 2.27
N ALA A 27 -13.00 -10.81 2.64
CA ALA A 27 -13.86 -9.90 1.88
C ALA A 27 -13.26 -9.55 0.50
N PHE A 28 -12.02 -9.96 0.24
CA PHE A 28 -11.26 -9.69 -0.98
C PHE A 28 -10.88 -10.97 -1.71
N THR A 29 -10.86 -10.89 -3.04
CA THR A 29 -10.62 -12.00 -3.96
C THR A 29 -9.27 -11.85 -4.68
N GLU A 30 -8.40 -12.86 -4.59
CA GLU A 30 -7.15 -12.92 -5.37
C GLU A 30 -7.46 -12.94 -6.87
N GLY A 31 -6.67 -12.21 -7.67
CA GLY A 31 -6.88 -12.06 -9.11
C GLY A 31 -7.86 -10.93 -9.48
N THR A 32 -8.61 -10.39 -8.52
CA THR A 32 -9.51 -9.23 -8.71
C THR A 32 -9.06 -8.03 -7.87
N ASP A 33 -9.00 -8.19 -6.55
CA ASP A 33 -8.70 -7.10 -5.61
C ASP A 33 -7.20 -6.98 -5.33
N TYR A 34 -6.48 -8.11 -5.38
CA TYR A 34 -5.04 -8.18 -5.17
C TYR A 34 -4.43 -9.37 -5.92
N MET A 35 -3.11 -9.43 -5.97
CA MET A 35 -2.34 -10.58 -6.44
C MET A 35 -1.13 -10.79 -5.53
N VAL A 36 -0.62 -12.02 -5.46
CA VAL A 36 0.66 -12.32 -4.81
C VAL A 36 1.80 -12.04 -5.78
N LEU A 37 2.79 -11.26 -5.37
CA LEU A 37 3.98 -11.02 -6.18
C LEU A 37 4.81 -12.31 -6.27
N GLU A 38 5.14 -12.74 -7.49
CA GLU A 38 6.06 -13.87 -7.72
C GLU A 38 7.44 -13.62 -7.08
N LYS A 39 7.89 -12.36 -7.12
CA LYS A 39 9.11 -11.88 -6.46
C LYS A 39 8.75 -10.81 -5.42
N PRO A 40 8.59 -11.20 -4.14
CA PRO A 40 8.30 -10.26 -3.06
C PRO A 40 9.41 -9.22 -2.88
N ILE A 41 9.04 -8.04 -2.38
CA ILE A 41 10.01 -7.03 -1.96
C ILE A 41 10.67 -7.54 -0.66
N PRO A 42 12.00 -7.72 -0.62
CA PRO A 42 12.68 -8.20 0.57
C PRO A 42 12.59 -7.15 1.69
N ASN A 43 12.60 -7.62 2.95
CA ASN A 43 12.63 -6.77 4.15
C ASN A 43 11.44 -5.79 4.27
N ALA A 44 10.27 -6.17 3.75
CA ALA A 44 9.06 -5.34 3.70
C ALA A 44 7.92 -5.85 4.60
N ASP A 45 8.22 -6.68 5.61
CA ASP A 45 7.18 -7.15 6.53
C ASP A 45 6.52 -5.98 7.28
N LYS A 46 5.21 -6.07 7.52
CA LYS A 46 4.38 -5.03 8.12
C LYS A 46 4.50 -3.64 7.47
N THR A 47 4.57 -3.61 6.14
CA THR A 47 4.57 -2.35 5.39
C THR A 47 3.37 -2.21 4.46
N LEU A 48 2.89 -0.98 4.30
CA LEU A 48 2.03 -0.57 3.19
C LEU A 48 2.90 0.19 2.20
N ILE A 49 3.48 -0.53 1.23
CA ILE A 49 4.31 0.09 0.20
C ILE A 49 3.44 0.73 -0.87
N LYS A 50 3.71 1.99 -1.17
CA LYS A 50 3.16 2.67 -2.35
C LYS A 50 4.28 2.96 -3.34
N VAL A 51 4.32 2.22 -4.44
CA VAL A 51 5.16 2.57 -5.59
C VAL A 51 4.52 3.76 -6.30
N PHE A 52 5.27 4.85 -6.50
CA PHE A 52 4.76 6.06 -7.12
C PHE A 52 5.83 6.78 -7.95
N SER A 53 5.40 7.70 -8.80
CA SER A 53 6.31 8.63 -9.47
C SER A 53 5.73 10.03 -9.40
N TYR A 54 6.60 11.05 -9.35
CA TYR A 54 6.19 12.46 -9.45
C TYR A 54 5.51 12.79 -10.79
N ALA A 55 5.82 12.03 -11.85
CA ALA A 55 5.29 12.22 -13.20
C ALA A 55 4.03 11.38 -13.49
N CYS A 56 3.43 10.76 -12.47
CA CYS A 56 2.27 9.86 -12.58
C CYS A 56 0.97 10.58 -12.16
N PRO A 57 0.05 10.88 -13.10
CA PRO A 57 -1.16 11.66 -12.79
C PRO A 57 -2.12 10.94 -11.85
N PHE A 58 -2.21 9.61 -11.94
CA PHE A 58 -3.01 8.83 -11.00
C PHE A 58 -2.39 8.81 -9.61
N CYS A 59 -1.07 8.75 -9.50
CA CYS A 59 -0.39 8.80 -8.21
C CYS A 59 -0.73 10.10 -7.47
N TYR A 60 -0.75 11.24 -8.18
CA TYR A 60 -1.22 12.52 -7.64
C TYR A 60 -2.70 12.51 -7.25
N LYS A 61 -3.58 11.97 -8.11
CA LYS A 61 -5.02 11.85 -7.80
C LYS A 61 -5.26 11.03 -6.53
N TYR A 62 -4.61 9.87 -6.39
CA TYR A 62 -4.74 9.00 -5.23
C TYR A 62 -4.10 9.60 -3.98
N ASP A 63 -2.99 10.34 -4.10
CA ASP A 63 -2.40 11.05 -2.96
C ASP A 63 -3.29 12.16 -2.40
N LYS A 64 -4.14 12.78 -3.24
CA LYS A 64 -5.11 13.79 -2.79
C LYS A 64 -6.32 13.20 -2.04
N ALA A 65 -6.70 11.95 -2.33
CA ALA A 65 -8.01 11.43 -1.92
C ALA A 65 -7.95 10.14 -1.08
N VAL A 66 -6.98 9.26 -1.32
CA VAL A 66 -7.00 7.87 -0.83
C VAL A 66 -5.81 7.56 0.07
N THR A 67 -4.60 7.94 -0.34
CA THR A 67 -3.37 7.43 0.32
C THR A 67 -3.28 7.80 1.79
N GLY A 68 -3.55 9.07 2.15
CA GLY A 68 -3.57 9.49 3.56
C GLY A 68 -4.64 8.74 4.37
N PRO A 69 -5.93 8.87 4.03
CA PRO A 69 -7.02 8.23 4.78
C PRO A 69 -6.90 6.70 4.92
N VAL A 70 -6.41 6.01 3.89
CA VAL A 70 -6.17 4.56 3.97
C VAL A 70 -5.00 4.23 4.89
N SER A 71 -3.88 4.97 4.77
CA SER A 71 -2.71 4.74 5.62
C SER A 71 -3.02 4.99 7.10
N ASP A 72 -3.81 6.02 7.40
CA ASP A 72 -4.23 6.33 8.77
C ASP A 72 -5.07 5.21 9.39
N LYS A 73 -5.92 4.56 8.59
CA LYS A 73 -6.80 3.46 9.04
C LYS A 73 -6.06 2.16 9.37
N VAL A 74 -4.83 2.00 8.89
CA VAL A 74 -4.04 0.77 9.05
C VAL A 74 -2.69 1.01 9.73
N ALA A 75 -2.48 2.21 10.28
CA ALA A 75 -1.20 2.64 10.85
C ALA A 75 -0.77 1.82 12.09
N ASP A 76 -1.73 1.18 12.77
CA ASP A 76 -1.50 0.25 13.87
C ASP A 76 -1.06 -1.16 13.41
N LEU A 77 -1.32 -1.49 12.14
CA LEU A 77 -1.01 -2.79 11.54
C LEU A 77 0.24 -2.75 10.65
N VAL A 78 0.40 -1.69 9.87
CA VAL A 78 1.45 -1.56 8.85
C VAL A 78 2.00 -0.14 8.76
N ALA A 79 3.30 -0.02 8.48
CA ALA A 79 3.97 1.25 8.27
C ALA A 79 3.85 1.71 6.81
N PHE A 80 3.33 2.92 6.58
CA PHE A 80 3.30 3.52 5.25
C PHE A 80 4.73 3.78 4.74
N THR A 81 5.06 3.19 3.59
CA THR A 81 6.43 3.19 3.05
C THR A 81 6.43 3.59 1.56
N PRO A 82 6.67 4.87 1.24
CA PRO A 82 6.66 5.32 -0.15
C PRO A 82 7.92 4.88 -0.91
N PHE A 83 7.74 4.25 -2.07
CA PHE A 83 8.82 3.83 -2.97
C PHE A 83 8.71 4.62 -4.28
N HIS A 84 9.68 5.51 -4.54
CA HIS A 84 9.68 6.29 -5.77
C HIS A 84 10.25 5.46 -6.94
N LEU A 85 9.58 5.54 -8.10
CA LEU A 85 10.01 4.89 -9.34
C LEU A 85 10.89 5.85 -10.14
N GLU A 86 12.20 5.64 -10.06
CA GLU A 86 13.20 6.51 -10.71
C GLU A 86 13.20 6.47 -12.24
N THR A 87 12.64 5.42 -12.84
CA THR A 87 12.66 5.22 -14.30
C THR A 87 11.55 5.99 -15.03
N LYS A 88 10.72 6.77 -14.31
CA LYS A 88 9.60 7.52 -14.89
C LYS A 88 9.81 9.03 -14.78
N GLY A 89 9.87 9.68 -15.94
CA GLY A 89 10.06 11.13 -16.11
C GLY A 89 11.54 11.51 -16.21
N GLU A 90 11.84 12.64 -16.84
CA GLU A 90 13.22 13.11 -17.09
C GLU A 90 14.05 13.30 -15.81
N TYR A 91 13.39 13.56 -14.69
CA TYR A 91 14.02 13.82 -13.39
C TYR A 91 13.74 12.72 -12.36
N GLY A 92 13.45 11.49 -12.82
CA GLY A 92 13.06 10.40 -11.92
C GLY A 92 14.11 10.06 -10.86
N LYS A 93 15.40 10.06 -11.22
CA LYS A 93 16.51 9.82 -10.28
C LYS A 93 16.67 10.94 -9.25
N GLN A 94 16.64 12.19 -9.72
CA GLN A 94 16.77 13.37 -8.85
C GLN A 94 15.59 13.44 -7.86
N ALA A 95 14.37 13.14 -8.33
CA ALA A 95 13.20 13.04 -7.46
C ALA A 95 13.35 11.92 -6.41
N SER A 96 13.84 10.75 -6.80
CA SER A 96 14.14 9.65 -5.85
C SER A 96 15.12 10.09 -4.75
N GLU A 97 16.22 10.73 -5.14
CA GLU A 97 17.24 11.22 -4.20
C GLU A 97 16.67 12.23 -3.21
N VAL A 98 15.93 13.24 -3.71
CA VAL A 98 15.26 14.25 -2.88
C VAL A 98 14.27 13.60 -1.92
N PHE A 99 13.41 12.71 -2.41
CA PHE A 99 12.42 12.05 -1.57
C PHE A 99 13.05 11.16 -0.51
N ALA A 100 14.09 10.39 -0.86
CA ALA A 100 14.81 9.55 0.11
C ALA A 100 15.41 10.39 1.25
N VAL A 101 16.09 11.49 0.92
CA VAL A 101 16.66 12.40 1.93
C VAL A 101 15.58 12.99 2.83
N MET A 102 14.45 13.43 2.26
CA MET A 102 13.38 14.04 3.04
C MET A 102 12.62 13.04 3.91
N ILE A 103 12.39 11.81 3.41
CA ILE A 103 11.81 10.73 4.21
C ILE A 103 12.71 10.42 5.40
N ALA A 104 14.03 10.24 5.17
CA ALA A 104 14.98 9.97 6.24
C ALA A 104 15.02 11.08 7.29
N LYS A 105 14.95 12.35 6.86
CA LYS A 105 14.87 13.50 7.77
C LYS A 105 13.58 13.54 8.58
N ASP A 106 12.44 13.34 7.94
CA ASP A 106 11.13 13.32 8.61
C ASP A 106 11.07 12.17 9.63
N GLN A 107 11.55 10.97 9.26
CA GLN A 107 11.62 9.82 10.14
C GLN A 107 12.55 10.06 11.35
N ALA A 108 13.75 10.61 11.12
CA ALA A 108 14.67 10.95 12.20
C ALA A 108 14.10 11.99 13.16
N ALA A 109 13.20 12.86 12.68
CA ALA A 109 12.50 13.86 13.48
C ALA A 109 11.19 13.34 14.10
N GLY A 110 10.80 12.09 13.85
CA GLY A 110 9.51 11.53 14.32
C GLY A 110 8.29 12.20 13.68
N ILE A 111 8.44 12.80 12.50
CA ILE A 111 7.37 13.49 11.77
C ILE A 111 6.69 12.50 10.83
N SER A 112 5.36 12.36 10.96
CA SER A 112 4.57 11.56 10.01
C SER A 112 4.72 12.10 8.58
N LEU A 113 4.86 11.21 7.60
CA LEU A 113 4.94 11.56 6.17
C LEU A 113 3.63 12.19 5.63
N PHE A 114 2.56 12.20 6.42
CA PHE A 114 1.31 12.89 6.12
C PHE A 114 1.14 14.21 6.89
N ASP A 115 2.01 14.53 7.84
CA ASP A 115 1.96 15.78 8.62
C ASP A 115 2.18 17.00 7.73
N ALA A 116 1.58 18.14 8.08
CA ALA A 116 1.78 19.40 7.36
C ALA A 116 3.24 19.90 7.41
N LYS A 117 4.02 19.47 8.41
CA LYS A 117 5.44 19.79 8.60
C LYS A 117 6.37 18.89 7.78
N SER A 118 5.91 17.71 7.32
CA SER A 118 6.73 16.76 6.56
C SER A 118 7.38 17.42 5.35
N GLN A 119 8.71 17.31 5.28
CA GLN A 119 9.49 17.78 4.14
C GLN A 119 9.18 16.93 2.90
N PHE A 120 9.04 15.62 3.08
CA PHE A 120 8.68 14.70 2.00
C PHE A 120 7.33 15.07 1.38
N LYS A 121 6.30 15.28 2.22
CA LYS A 121 4.96 15.67 1.74
C LYS A 121 5.02 16.97 0.95
N LYS A 122 5.71 17.99 1.48
CA LYS A 122 5.85 19.28 0.82
C LYS A 122 6.51 19.16 -0.54
N ALA A 123 7.65 18.47 -0.64
CA ALA A 123 8.33 18.28 -1.91
C ALA A 123 7.49 17.47 -2.90
N LYS A 124 6.92 16.33 -2.46
CA LYS A 124 6.10 15.48 -3.32
C LYS A 124 4.94 16.27 -3.95
N PHE A 125 4.20 17.02 -3.15
CA PHE A 125 3.10 17.84 -3.67
C PHE A 125 3.56 19.03 -4.49
N ALA A 126 4.72 19.63 -4.19
CA ALA A 126 5.30 20.67 -5.03
C ALA A 126 5.66 20.13 -6.43
N TYR A 127 6.33 18.97 -6.52
CA TYR A 127 6.61 18.31 -7.80
C TYR A 127 5.33 17.96 -8.55
N TYR A 128 4.32 17.41 -7.86
CA TYR A 128 3.03 17.11 -8.48
C TYR A 128 2.35 18.35 -9.07
N THR A 129 2.24 19.43 -8.30
CA THR A 129 1.60 20.66 -8.78
C THR A 129 2.40 21.29 -9.93
N ALA A 130 3.73 21.31 -9.84
CA ALA A 130 4.56 21.80 -10.94
C ALA A 130 4.33 20.97 -12.22
N TYR A 131 4.46 19.65 -12.13
CA TYR A 131 4.42 18.78 -13.30
C TYR A 131 3.01 18.59 -13.89
N HIS A 132 2.00 18.38 -13.04
CA HIS A 132 0.64 18.03 -13.47
C HIS A 132 -0.26 19.24 -13.64
N ASP A 133 -0.17 20.24 -12.77
CA ASP A 133 -1.06 21.40 -12.82
C ASP A 133 -0.45 22.51 -13.67
N LYS A 134 0.83 22.84 -13.44
CA LYS A 134 1.54 23.92 -14.16
C LYS A 134 2.25 23.49 -15.44
N LYS A 135 2.28 22.18 -15.73
CA LYS A 135 2.94 21.59 -16.91
C LYS A 135 4.44 21.89 -17.00
N GLU A 136 5.09 22.15 -15.87
CA GLU A 136 6.53 22.34 -15.77
C GLU A 136 7.28 21.07 -16.21
N ARG A 137 8.36 21.26 -16.96
CA ARG A 137 9.23 20.18 -17.46
C ARG A 137 10.71 20.40 -17.17
N TRP A 138 11.07 21.57 -16.62
CA TRP A 138 12.44 21.93 -16.27
C TRP A 138 13.40 21.67 -17.44
N SER A 139 13.16 22.28 -18.60
CA SER A 139 14.02 22.12 -19.78
C SER A 139 14.16 20.69 -20.31
N ASP A 140 13.23 19.79 -19.97
CA ASP A 140 13.18 18.40 -20.46
C ASP A 140 14.47 17.61 -20.19
N GLY A 141 15.07 17.77 -19.00
CA GLY A 141 16.27 17.00 -18.62
C GLY A 141 17.59 17.60 -19.12
N LYS A 142 17.55 18.72 -19.83
CA LYS A 142 18.76 19.39 -20.36
C LYS A 142 19.43 20.23 -19.28
N ASP A 143 20.76 20.15 -19.22
CA ASP A 143 21.63 21.01 -18.42
C ASP A 143 21.85 22.38 -19.07
#